data_AF-A0A3B0XBT0-F1
#
_entry.id   AF-A0A3B0XBT0-F1
#
_cell.length_a   1.000
_cell.length_b   1.000
_cell.length_c   1.000
_cell.angle_alpha   90.00
_cell.angle_beta   90.00
_cell.angle_gamma   90.00
#
_symmetry.space_group_name_H-M   'P 1'
#
loop_
_entity.id
_entity.type
_entity.pdbx_description
1 polymer ?
#
loop_
_entity_poly.entity_id
_entity_poly.type
_entity_poly.pdbx_seq_one_letter_code
_entity_poly.pdbx_strand_id
1 'polypeptide(L)'
;MTIKIYQPFIKSVYISIVFLSSLFIISCEKETETAYQDTSGFSTASVKLSINKIVIQPGNSMEIDITINNFPDTEGGGVNIKYDPELLQVKSITINDTAWDFINQPGNIDNEKGVVSDILVSSYKGISGNRVIATLEIMGNNTGDGNITLEESTLNPFAGGGNKLAVKFLNSEVNVKVVN
;
A
#
# COMPACT_ATOMS: atom_id res chain seq x y z
N MET A 1 -6.29 55.12 32.29
CA MET A 1 -6.68 53.70 32.22
C MET A 1 -6.47 53.29 30.78
N THR A 2 -5.36 52.62 30.50
CA THR A 2 -4.87 52.41 29.13
C THR A 2 -4.46 50.95 28.98
N ILE A 3 -5.06 50.29 28.00
CA ILE A 3 -4.94 48.89 27.64
C ILE A 3 -3.59 48.65 26.94
N LYS A 4 -2.83 47.64 27.38
CA LYS A 4 -1.61 47.18 26.69
C LYS A 4 -1.97 46.05 25.73
N ILE A 5 -1.69 46.24 24.45
CA ILE A 5 -1.75 45.19 23.42
C ILE A 5 -0.32 44.73 23.16
N TYR A 6 -0.11 43.41 23.17
CA TYR A 6 1.17 42.73 22.96
C TYR A 6 1.40 42.47 21.46
N GLN A 7 2.62 42.67 20.97
CA GLN A 7 3.07 42.34 19.61
C GLN A 7 4.49 41.73 19.68
N PRO A 8 4.80 40.67 18.89
CA PRO A 8 6.06 39.94 19.02
C PRO A 8 7.22 40.58 18.26
N PHE A 9 8.40 40.38 18.81
CA PHE A 9 9.69 40.90 18.38
C PHE A 9 10.27 40.07 17.22
N ILE A 10 10.49 40.70 16.06
CA ILE A 10 11.45 40.21 15.05
C ILE A 10 12.51 41.31 14.91
N LYS A 11 13.73 41.04 15.36
CA LYS A 11 14.87 41.94 15.20
C LYS A 11 15.69 41.52 13.98
N SER A 12 15.51 42.22 12.87
CA SER A 12 16.52 42.33 11.81
C SER A 12 17.54 43.40 12.20
N VAL A 13 18.83 43.08 12.12
CA VAL A 13 19.92 44.05 12.32
C VAL A 13 20.73 44.15 11.02
N TYR A 14 20.95 45.39 10.60
CA TYR A 14 21.62 45.82 9.39
C TYR A 14 23.14 45.58 9.44
N ILE A 15 23.70 45.12 8.30
CA ILE A 15 25.14 44.97 8.05
C ILE A 15 25.69 46.30 7.51
N SER A 16 26.76 46.81 8.14
CA SER A 16 27.61 47.89 7.62
C SER A 16 28.88 47.29 7.04
N ILE A 17 29.16 47.60 5.78
CA ILE A 17 30.32 47.13 5.01
C ILE A 17 31.50 48.07 5.26
N VAL A 18 32.64 47.53 5.71
CA VAL A 18 33.95 48.19 5.64
C VAL A 18 34.93 47.21 5.00
N PHE A 19 35.42 47.56 3.81
CA PHE A 19 36.45 46.84 3.06
C PHE A 19 37.83 47.24 3.58
N LEU A 20 38.65 46.26 3.99
CA LEU A 20 40.10 46.44 4.05
C LEU A 20 40.81 45.15 3.58
N SER A 21 41.72 45.34 2.65
CA SER A 21 42.45 44.35 1.86
C SER A 21 43.58 43.65 2.63
N SER A 22 43.69 42.33 2.52
CA SER A 22 44.85 41.60 1.93
C SER A 22 44.84 40.11 2.27
N LEU A 23 45.25 39.30 1.28
CA LEU A 23 45.45 37.84 1.21
C LEU A 23 45.46 37.02 2.52
N PHE A 24 44.71 35.91 2.56
CA PHE A 24 45.29 34.55 2.70
C PHE A 24 44.21 33.44 2.60
N ILE A 25 44.54 32.43 1.77
CA ILE A 25 44.13 31.01 1.77
C ILE A 25 42.63 30.65 1.74
N ILE A 26 42.25 30.07 0.60
CA ILE A 26 41.09 29.19 0.43
C ILE A 26 41.24 28.01 1.41
N SER A 27 40.43 27.99 2.46
CA SER A 27 40.03 26.76 3.12
C SER A 27 38.58 26.52 2.75
N CYS A 28 38.35 25.51 1.92
CA CYS A 28 37.02 24.99 1.61
C CYS A 28 36.54 24.25 2.86
N GLU A 29 35.86 24.95 3.76
CA GLU A 29 35.09 24.30 4.81
C GLU A 29 33.91 23.63 4.14
N LYS A 30 34.06 22.32 3.94
CA LYS A 30 32.97 21.43 3.55
C LYS A 30 31.94 21.54 4.66
N GLU A 31 30.89 22.33 4.43
CA GLU A 31 29.74 22.39 5.32
C GLU A 31 29.24 20.96 5.50
N THR A 32 29.48 20.40 6.68
CA THR A 32 28.81 19.20 7.14
C THR A 32 27.36 19.57 7.33
N GLU A 33 26.59 19.44 6.26
CA GLU A 33 25.16 19.26 6.32
C GLU A 33 24.94 18.05 7.23
N THR A 34 24.56 18.33 8.47
CA THR A 34 23.98 17.32 9.34
C THR A 34 22.65 16.96 8.71
N ALA A 35 22.67 15.98 7.80
CA ALA A 35 21.48 15.31 7.35
C ALA A 35 20.76 14.83 8.61
N TYR A 36 19.61 15.45 8.90
CA TYR A 36 18.60 14.79 9.71
C TYR A 36 18.13 13.61 8.87
N GLN A 37 18.85 12.49 8.98
CA GLN A 37 18.40 11.21 8.48
C GLN A 37 17.21 10.85 9.36
N ASP A 38 16.02 11.32 8.96
CA ASP A 38 14.77 10.73 9.36
C ASP A 38 14.72 9.32 8.75
N THR A 39 15.40 8.39 9.41
CA THR A 39 15.20 6.96 9.26
C THR A 39 14.06 6.52 10.19
N SER A 40 12.91 7.21 10.16
CA SER A 40 11.66 6.52 10.40
C SER A 40 11.43 5.62 9.19
N GLY A 41 11.93 4.38 9.30
CA GLY A 41 11.67 3.31 8.37
C GLY A 41 10.19 2.93 8.41
N PHE A 42 9.30 3.82 7.97
CA PHE A 42 7.94 3.47 7.66
C PHE A 42 8.00 2.60 6.40
N SER A 43 7.86 1.30 6.60
CA SER A 43 7.58 0.41 5.49
C SER A 43 6.25 0.84 4.88
N THR A 44 6.24 1.13 3.57
CA THR A 44 5.04 1.58 2.86
C THR A 44 3.92 0.56 3.01
N ALA A 45 2.72 1.03 3.38
CA ALA A 45 1.52 0.21 3.43
C ALA A 45 1.31 -0.50 2.09
N SER A 46 1.04 -1.80 2.12
CA SER A 46 0.92 -2.59 0.89
C SER A 46 -0.14 -3.67 0.94
N VAL A 47 -0.78 -3.91 -0.20
CA VAL A 47 -1.71 -5.01 -0.42
C VAL A 47 -1.03 -6.05 -1.31
N LYS A 48 -1.05 -7.30 -0.87
CA LYS A 48 -0.39 -8.41 -1.58
C LYS A 48 -1.10 -9.73 -1.31
N LEU A 49 -0.90 -10.70 -2.20
CA LEU A 49 -1.22 -12.09 -1.89
C LEU A 49 -0.19 -12.67 -0.91
N SER A 50 -0.59 -13.63 -0.08
CA SER A 50 0.29 -14.32 0.87
C SER A 50 1.41 -15.10 0.18
N ILE A 51 1.22 -15.46 -1.09
CA ILE A 51 2.19 -16.17 -1.94
C ILE A 51 2.56 -15.27 -3.12
N ASN A 52 3.83 -14.90 -3.22
CA ASN A 52 4.37 -14.07 -4.31
C ASN A 52 4.69 -14.86 -5.58
N LYS A 53 4.89 -16.18 -5.46
CA LYS A 53 5.11 -17.10 -6.58
C LYS A 53 4.26 -18.35 -6.42
N ILE A 54 3.21 -18.43 -7.21
CA ILE A 54 2.18 -19.45 -7.16
C ILE A 54 2.56 -20.57 -8.13
N VAL A 55 2.50 -21.81 -7.67
CA VAL A 55 2.68 -23.00 -8.52
C VAL A 55 1.49 -23.90 -8.31
N ILE A 56 0.74 -24.19 -9.38
CA ILE A 56 -0.48 -24.99 -9.32
C ILE A 56 -0.56 -25.95 -10.51
N GLN A 57 -1.17 -27.11 -10.34
CA GLN A 57 -1.43 -28.03 -11.44
C GLN A 57 -2.78 -27.72 -12.10
N PRO A 58 -2.91 -27.95 -13.43
CA PRO A 58 -4.22 -27.93 -14.07
C PRO A 58 -5.23 -28.84 -13.35
N GLY A 59 -6.44 -28.32 -13.12
CA GLY A 59 -7.53 -29.00 -12.43
C GLY A 59 -7.50 -28.93 -10.90
N ASN A 60 -6.39 -28.50 -10.29
CA ASN A 60 -6.29 -28.37 -8.84
C ASN A 60 -6.70 -26.97 -8.36
N SER A 61 -7.30 -26.91 -7.18
CA SER A 61 -7.56 -25.65 -6.45
C SER A 61 -6.49 -25.39 -5.38
N MET A 62 -6.31 -24.13 -5.01
CA MET A 62 -5.58 -23.71 -3.82
C MET A 62 -6.18 -22.44 -3.20
N GLU A 63 -5.97 -22.27 -1.90
CA GLU A 63 -6.36 -21.06 -1.17
C GLU A 63 -5.18 -20.10 -0.99
N ILE A 64 -5.43 -18.81 -1.19
CA ILE A 64 -4.44 -17.75 -1.07
C ILE A 64 -5.07 -16.51 -0.42
N ASP A 65 -4.42 -15.95 0.60
CA ASP A 65 -4.92 -14.76 1.28
C ASP A 65 -4.52 -13.48 0.55
N ILE A 66 -5.44 -12.53 0.45
CA ILE A 66 -5.12 -11.12 0.24
C ILE A 66 -4.82 -10.50 1.61
N THR A 67 -3.70 -9.81 1.72
CA THR A 67 -3.25 -9.22 2.98
C THR A 67 -2.94 -7.74 2.83
N ILE A 68 -3.35 -6.93 3.81
CA ILE A 68 -2.73 -5.64 4.08
C ILE A 68 -1.45 -5.86 4.89
N ASN A 69 -0.42 -5.05 4.65
CA ASN A 69 0.88 -5.12 5.31
C ASN A 69 1.40 -3.73 5.66
N ASN A 70 1.90 -3.57 6.88
CA ASN A 70 2.43 -2.31 7.41
C ASN A 70 1.46 -1.13 7.26
N PHE A 71 0.16 -1.41 7.40
CA PHE A 71 -0.85 -0.37 7.32
C PHE A 71 -0.81 0.50 8.58
N PRO A 72 -0.91 1.83 8.45
CA PRO A 72 -1.38 2.67 9.55
C PRO A 72 -2.82 2.29 9.90
N ASP A 73 -3.43 2.97 10.86
CA ASP A 73 -4.84 2.77 11.14
C ASP A 73 -5.69 3.06 9.88
N THR A 74 -6.54 2.11 9.50
CA THR A 74 -7.43 2.19 8.35
C THR A 74 -8.85 1.78 8.74
N GLU A 75 -9.85 2.52 8.27
CA GLU A 75 -11.26 2.12 8.42
C GLU A 75 -11.72 1.18 7.32
N GLY A 76 -10.93 0.96 6.27
CA GLY A 76 -11.33 0.14 5.13
C GLY A 76 -10.66 0.50 3.82
N GLY A 77 -11.07 -0.22 2.78
CA GLY A 77 -10.66 -0.01 1.40
C GLY A 77 -11.22 -1.10 0.49
N GLY A 78 -10.66 -1.18 -0.71
CA GLY A 78 -11.16 -2.10 -1.72
C GLY A 78 -10.08 -2.52 -2.71
N VAL A 79 -10.22 -3.75 -3.18
CA VAL A 79 -9.24 -4.42 -4.04
C VAL A 79 -9.95 -4.98 -5.27
N ASN A 80 -9.32 -4.75 -6.42
CA ASN A 80 -9.60 -5.41 -7.68
C ASN A 80 -8.50 -6.41 -8.00
N ILE A 81 -8.84 -7.48 -8.72
CA ILE A 81 -7.91 -8.53 -9.12
C ILE A 81 -8.00 -8.71 -10.62
N LYS A 82 -6.85 -8.83 -11.30
CA LYS A 82 -6.74 -9.23 -12.69
C LYS A 82 -5.87 -10.47 -12.82
N TYR A 83 -6.27 -11.40 -13.68
CA TYR A 83 -5.54 -12.62 -14.00
C TYR A 83 -5.82 -13.02 -15.45
N ASP A 84 -5.03 -13.95 -15.97
CA ASP A 84 -5.29 -14.56 -17.27
C ASP A 84 -6.39 -15.64 -17.12
N PRO A 85 -7.59 -15.45 -17.73
CA PRO A 85 -8.69 -16.40 -17.62
C PRO A 85 -8.41 -17.75 -18.33
N GLU A 86 -7.47 -17.79 -19.27
CA GLU A 86 -7.05 -19.06 -19.88
C GLU A 86 -6.18 -19.89 -18.93
N LEU A 87 -5.44 -19.24 -18.02
CA LEU A 87 -4.56 -19.91 -17.06
C LEU A 87 -5.24 -20.24 -15.74
N LEU A 88 -6.07 -19.34 -15.21
CA LEU A 88 -6.68 -19.45 -13.90
C LEU A 88 -8.18 -19.17 -13.93
N GLN A 89 -8.88 -19.68 -12.93
CA GLN A 89 -10.20 -19.19 -12.55
C GLN A 89 -10.25 -18.93 -11.04
N VAL A 90 -11.00 -17.93 -10.63
CA VAL A 90 -11.34 -17.70 -9.23
C VAL A 90 -12.66 -18.41 -8.94
N LYS A 91 -12.64 -19.29 -7.93
CA LYS A 91 -13.79 -20.09 -7.51
C LYS A 91 -14.62 -19.40 -6.45
N SER A 92 -13.95 -18.81 -5.46
CA SER A 92 -14.62 -18.15 -4.34
C SER A 92 -13.72 -17.08 -3.72
N ILE A 93 -14.36 -16.11 -3.05
CA ILE A 93 -13.74 -15.10 -2.20
C ILE A 93 -14.45 -15.14 -0.85
N THR A 94 -13.69 -15.35 0.22
CA THR A 94 -14.20 -15.33 1.60
C THR A 94 -13.58 -14.19 2.37
N ILE A 95 -14.37 -13.21 2.80
CA ILE A 95 -13.89 -12.07 3.60
C ILE A 95 -13.58 -12.53 5.03
N ASN A 96 -12.51 -11.99 5.63
CA ASN A 96 -12.24 -12.11 7.05
C ASN A 96 -13.15 -11.15 7.85
N ASP A 97 -14.41 -11.53 8.02
CA ASP A 97 -15.46 -10.75 8.68
C ASP A 97 -15.22 -10.50 10.19
N THR A 98 -14.31 -11.27 10.79
CA THR A 98 -13.89 -11.05 12.19
C THR A 98 -13.00 -9.81 12.30
N ALA A 99 -12.22 -9.49 11.27
CA ALA A 99 -11.43 -8.26 11.20
C ALA A 99 -12.20 -7.11 10.52
N TRP A 100 -12.99 -7.42 9.49
CA TRP A 100 -13.73 -6.46 8.67
C TRP A 100 -15.23 -6.58 8.93
N ASP A 101 -15.65 -6.03 10.07
CA ASP A 101 -16.94 -6.27 10.70
C ASP A 101 -18.07 -5.32 10.26
N PHE A 102 -17.84 -4.47 9.26
CA PHE A 102 -18.85 -3.52 8.76
C PHE A 102 -19.21 -3.74 7.29
N ILE A 103 -18.33 -3.38 6.36
CA ILE A 103 -18.48 -3.75 4.94
C ILE A 103 -17.62 -4.99 4.73
N ASN A 104 -18.22 -6.03 4.15
CA ASN A 104 -17.58 -7.32 3.87
C ASN A 104 -18.05 -7.88 2.53
N GLN A 105 -17.85 -7.11 1.47
CA GLN A 105 -18.27 -7.47 0.12
C GLN A 105 -17.18 -8.30 -0.59
N PRO A 106 -17.44 -9.57 -0.96
CA PRO A 106 -16.45 -10.44 -1.61
C PRO A 106 -16.13 -10.07 -3.07
N GLY A 107 -16.80 -9.05 -3.64
CA GLY A 107 -16.64 -8.60 -5.01
C GLY A 107 -17.40 -9.44 -6.05
N ASN A 108 -17.36 -9.00 -7.31
CA ASN A 108 -17.95 -9.67 -8.45
C ASN A 108 -16.86 -10.40 -9.26
N ILE A 109 -16.99 -11.72 -9.38
CA ILE A 109 -16.09 -12.60 -10.14
C ILE A 109 -16.56 -12.68 -11.59
N ASP A 110 -15.71 -12.27 -12.52
CA ASP A 110 -15.89 -12.41 -13.96
C ASP A 110 -14.71 -13.23 -14.53
N ASN A 111 -14.89 -14.56 -14.54
CA ASN A 111 -13.92 -15.51 -15.08
C ASN A 111 -13.77 -15.44 -16.60
N GLU A 112 -14.72 -14.82 -17.33
CA GLU A 112 -14.59 -14.63 -18.78
C GLU A 112 -13.61 -13.48 -19.09
N LYS A 113 -13.61 -12.44 -18.26
CA LYS A 113 -12.69 -11.29 -18.42
C LYS A 113 -11.40 -11.40 -17.60
N GLY A 114 -11.29 -12.41 -16.73
CA GLY A 114 -10.14 -12.54 -15.83
C GLY A 114 -10.10 -11.46 -14.76
N VAL A 115 -11.26 -11.06 -14.23
CA VAL A 115 -11.37 -9.96 -13.27
C VAL A 115 -12.17 -10.38 -12.03
N VAL A 116 -11.72 -9.95 -10.85
CA VAL A 116 -12.57 -9.79 -9.67
C VAL A 116 -12.65 -8.30 -9.34
N SER A 117 -13.85 -7.77 -9.27
CA SER A 117 -14.09 -6.34 -9.04
C SER A 117 -14.68 -6.09 -7.66
N ASP A 118 -14.23 -5.01 -7.02
CA ASP A 118 -14.82 -4.42 -5.83
C ASP A 118 -14.98 -5.41 -4.67
N ILE A 119 -13.87 -6.06 -4.30
CA ILE A 119 -13.72 -6.68 -2.98
C ILE A 119 -13.62 -5.52 -1.99
N LEU A 120 -14.68 -5.25 -1.22
CA LEU A 120 -14.74 -4.08 -0.34
C LEU A 120 -14.76 -4.51 1.12
N VAL A 121 -13.95 -3.85 1.94
CA VAL A 121 -13.87 -4.10 3.38
C VAL A 121 -13.87 -2.82 4.20
N SER A 122 -14.47 -2.87 5.38
CA SER A 122 -14.34 -1.79 6.38
C SER A 122 -14.57 -2.28 7.81
N SER A 123 -14.05 -1.54 8.78
CA SER A 123 -14.31 -1.74 10.21
C SER A 123 -14.37 -0.41 10.94
N TYR A 124 -15.27 -0.29 11.93
CA TYR A 124 -15.36 0.87 12.81
C TYR A 124 -14.28 0.94 13.89
N LYS A 125 -13.58 -0.18 14.13
CA LYS A 125 -12.58 -0.26 15.20
C LYS A 125 -11.21 0.30 14.80
N GLY A 126 -11.04 0.61 13.51
CA GLY A 126 -9.73 0.82 12.92
C GLY A 126 -8.94 -0.48 12.85
N ILE A 127 -8.21 -0.68 11.75
CA ILE A 127 -7.36 -1.83 11.53
C ILE A 127 -5.96 -1.33 11.20
N SER A 128 -4.92 -1.91 11.80
CA SER A 128 -3.52 -1.55 11.53
C SER A 128 -2.61 -2.77 11.45
N GLY A 129 -1.40 -2.55 10.92
CA GLY A 129 -0.37 -3.57 10.76
C GLY A 129 -0.67 -4.54 9.62
N ASN A 130 -0.45 -5.83 9.87
CA ASN A 130 -0.65 -6.90 8.89
C ASN A 130 -1.95 -7.64 9.18
N ARG A 131 -2.86 -7.72 8.21
CA ARG A 131 -4.13 -8.44 8.35
C ARG A 131 -4.56 -9.09 7.04
N VAL A 132 -5.27 -10.21 7.16
CA VAL A 132 -5.99 -10.81 6.04
C VAL A 132 -7.23 -9.98 5.73
N ILE A 133 -7.40 -9.63 4.46
CA ILE A 133 -8.64 -9.04 3.92
C ILE A 133 -9.62 -10.17 3.61
N ALA A 134 -9.19 -11.09 2.77
CA ALA A 134 -10.01 -12.18 2.24
C ALA A 134 -9.12 -13.34 1.81
N THR A 135 -9.71 -14.52 1.70
CA THR A 135 -9.09 -15.72 1.12
C THR A 135 -9.72 -15.97 -0.26
N LEU A 136 -8.88 -16.09 -1.28
CA LEU A 136 -9.24 -16.55 -2.61
C LEU A 136 -9.12 -18.07 -2.67
N GLU A 137 -10.10 -18.73 -3.27
CA GLU A 137 -9.88 -20.05 -3.86
C GLU A 137 -9.66 -19.87 -5.37
N ILE A 138 -8.50 -20.31 -5.87
CA ILE A 138 -8.17 -20.28 -7.30
C ILE A 138 -7.98 -21.71 -7.82
N MET A 139 -8.26 -21.93 -9.10
CA MET A 139 -7.99 -23.19 -9.78
C MET A 139 -7.16 -22.97 -11.05
N GLY A 140 -6.19 -23.85 -11.28
CA GLY A 140 -5.40 -23.88 -12.52
C GLY A 140 -6.19 -24.49 -13.67
N ASN A 141 -6.23 -23.83 -14.82
CA ASN A 141 -6.94 -24.30 -16.02
C ASN A 141 -5.96 -24.91 -17.02
N ASN A 142 -5.09 -24.08 -17.61
CA ASN A 142 -4.10 -24.50 -18.61
C ASN A 142 -2.69 -24.22 -18.12
N THR A 143 -1.73 -25.01 -18.59
CA THR A 143 -0.31 -24.78 -18.26
C THR A 143 0.21 -23.49 -18.87
N GLY A 144 1.01 -22.74 -18.12
CA GLY A 144 1.62 -21.50 -18.58
C GLY A 144 2.14 -20.66 -17.43
N ASP A 145 2.76 -19.54 -17.78
CA ASP A 145 3.24 -18.52 -16.84
C ASP A 145 2.38 -17.26 -16.98
N GLY A 146 2.09 -16.62 -15.85
CA GLY A 146 1.30 -15.41 -15.81
C GLY A 146 1.43 -14.67 -14.48
N ASN A 147 0.49 -13.77 -14.23
CA ASN A 147 0.48 -12.96 -13.02
C ASN A 147 -0.94 -12.82 -12.48
N ILE A 148 -1.04 -12.72 -11.15
CA ILE A 148 -2.19 -12.10 -10.50
C ILE A 148 -1.79 -10.67 -10.14
N THR A 149 -2.53 -9.70 -10.66
CA THR A 149 -2.34 -8.27 -10.41
C THR A 149 -3.42 -7.77 -9.47
N LEU A 150 -3.02 -7.00 -8.46
CA LEU A 150 -3.94 -6.35 -7.55
C LEU A 150 -3.99 -4.85 -7.86
N GLU A 151 -5.17 -4.27 -7.81
CA GLU A 151 -5.40 -2.85 -8.04
C GLU A 151 -6.34 -2.30 -6.97
N GLU A 152 -6.26 -0.99 -6.72
CA GLU A 152 -7.20 -0.32 -5.83
C GLU A 152 -8.60 -0.28 -6.47
N SER A 153 -9.64 -0.55 -5.68
CA SER A 153 -11.01 -0.22 -6.09
C SER A 153 -11.21 1.30 -6.02
N THR A 154 -11.64 1.90 -7.13
CA THR A 154 -12.01 3.32 -7.17
C THR A 154 -13.29 3.62 -6.39
N LEU A 155 -14.11 2.61 -6.08
CA LEU A 155 -15.32 2.78 -5.28
C LEU A 155 -15.02 2.98 -3.80
N ASN A 156 -14.00 2.29 -3.28
CA ASN A 156 -13.57 2.42 -1.89
C ASN A 156 -12.03 2.39 -1.80
N PRO A 157 -11.33 3.49 -2.12
CA PRO A 157 -9.90 3.60 -1.89
C PRO A 157 -9.55 3.35 -0.41
N PHE A 158 -8.35 2.84 -0.12
CA PHE A 158 -7.97 2.65 1.28
C PHE A 158 -7.87 3.99 2.01
N ALA A 159 -8.50 4.08 3.18
CA ALA A 159 -8.59 5.31 3.96
C ALA A 159 -8.46 5.06 5.47
N GLY A 160 -7.98 6.08 6.18
CA GLY A 160 -7.74 6.08 7.62
C GLY A 160 -7.88 7.51 8.17
N GLY A 161 -8.60 7.71 9.27
CA GLY A 161 -8.81 9.02 9.90
C GLY A 161 -9.42 10.05 8.96
N GLY A 162 -10.28 9.60 8.03
CA GLY A 162 -10.92 10.45 7.01
C GLY A 162 -10.01 10.86 5.84
N ASN A 163 -8.80 10.31 5.73
CA ASN A 163 -7.86 10.62 4.66
C ASN A 163 -7.54 9.37 3.82
N LYS A 164 -7.33 9.55 2.52
CA LYS A 164 -6.84 8.47 1.65
C LYS A 164 -5.42 8.06 2.05
N LEU A 165 -5.16 6.76 2.10
CA LEU A 165 -3.86 6.18 2.38
C LEU A 165 -3.07 5.94 1.08
N ALA A 166 -1.76 6.16 1.14
CA ALA A 166 -0.85 5.75 0.08
C ALA A 166 -0.56 4.25 0.22
N VAL A 167 -1.08 3.45 -0.71
CA VAL A 167 -0.98 1.98 -0.67
C VAL A 167 -0.29 1.46 -1.92
N LYS A 168 0.71 0.58 -1.73
CA LYS A 168 1.37 -0.14 -2.83
C LYS A 168 0.70 -1.49 -3.04
N PHE A 169 0.29 -1.77 -4.27
CA PHE A 169 -0.24 -3.09 -4.65
C PHE A 169 0.88 -3.94 -5.25
N LEU A 170 1.03 -5.17 -4.76
CA LEU A 170 2.08 -6.10 -5.19
C LEU A 170 1.47 -7.27 -5.96
N ASN A 171 2.05 -7.54 -7.13
CA ASN A 171 1.62 -8.63 -7.99
C ASN A 171 2.29 -9.95 -7.56
N SER A 172 1.66 -11.06 -7.91
CA SER A 172 2.23 -12.40 -7.77
C SER A 172 2.49 -13.02 -9.13
N GLU A 173 3.59 -13.77 -9.25
CA GLU A 173 3.85 -14.67 -10.37
C GLU A 173 2.98 -15.93 -10.23
N VAL A 174 2.52 -16.47 -11.35
CA VAL A 174 1.78 -17.72 -11.44
C VAL A 174 2.49 -18.63 -12.44
N ASN A 175 2.70 -19.88 -12.06
CA ASN A 175 3.16 -20.94 -12.93
C ASN A 175 2.21 -22.14 -12.81
N VAL A 176 1.35 -22.30 -13.81
CA VAL A 176 0.50 -23.48 -13.91
C VAL A 176 1.28 -24.56 -14.66
N LYS A 177 1.58 -25.69 -14.01
CA LYS A 177 2.37 -26.76 -14.62
C LYS A 177 1.99 -28.14 -14.11
N VAL A 178 2.22 -29.15 -14.95
CA VAL A 178 2.20 -30.54 -14.51
C VAL A 178 3.44 -30.78 -13.63
N VAL A 179 3.28 -31.41 -12.48
CA VAL A 179 4.39 -31.86 -11.64
C VAL A 179 4.51 -33.36 -11.85
N ASN A 180 5.63 -33.79 -12.43
CA ASN A 180 5.96 -35.19 -12.66
C ASN A 180 6.65 -35.81 -11.45
#